data_AF-A0A7J4VI98-F1
#
_entry.id   AF-A0A7J4VI98-F1
#
_cell.length_a   1.000
_cell.length_b   1.000
_cell.length_c   1.000
_cell.angle_alpha   90.00
_cell.angle_beta   90.00
_cell.angle_gamma   90.00
#
_symmetry.space_group_name_H-M   'P 1'
#
loop_
_entity.id
_entity.type
_entity.pdbx_description
1 polymer ?
#
loop_
_entity_poly.entity_id
_entity_poly.type
_entity_poly.pdbx_seq_one_letter_code
_entity_poly.pdbx_strand_id
1 'polypeptide(L)'
;MAAKEQVDYSNLGDGEKEEHFRAMLARRRALRGSSEWYAIRAAPGTQRMAKPIEGAETHRVGESIIERSLRNEGIDVFMPAYWYEIVHHRTNKIIERRLPLLVGYAFVNLPKANFEEVREVDGVVCFLRSPDYGPQVFHTDDLEAIAFEEHRRRQEIRREKITRFEKEKSSQVMHLRGNLRKILKKGRSTHINLKDQALLAIKDMDQEMQSKIMGMIKQLDTLEEYDGLAQIDRVA
;
A
#
# COMPACT_ATOMS: atom_id res chain seq x y z
N MET A 1 -19.67 -4.80 -25.71
CA MET A 1 -19.88 -5.06 -24.27
C MET A 1 -18.98 -6.20 -23.87
N ALA A 2 -17.85 -5.93 -23.20
CA ALA A 2 -16.98 -6.98 -22.67
C ALA A 2 -17.20 -7.06 -21.16
N ALA A 3 -17.59 -8.24 -20.68
CA ALA A 3 -17.86 -8.52 -19.27
C ALA A 3 -16.61 -8.24 -18.42
N LYS A 4 -16.74 -7.38 -17.41
CA LYS A 4 -15.72 -7.19 -16.37
C LYS A 4 -15.83 -8.36 -15.40
N GLU A 5 -15.01 -9.38 -15.60
CA GLU A 5 -14.77 -10.42 -14.60
C GLU A 5 -13.97 -9.78 -13.45
N GLN A 6 -14.65 -9.44 -12.36
CA GLN A 6 -13.98 -9.05 -11.11
C GLN A 6 -13.48 -10.33 -10.44
N VAL A 7 -12.17 -10.59 -10.57
CA VAL A 7 -11.51 -11.66 -9.81
C VAL A 7 -11.29 -11.16 -8.38
N ASP A 8 -11.79 -11.91 -7.41
CA ASP A 8 -11.62 -11.60 -5.99
C ASP A 8 -10.22 -12.02 -5.53
N TYR A 9 -9.31 -11.05 -5.46
CA TYR A 9 -7.89 -11.23 -5.12
C TYR A 9 -7.62 -11.63 -3.67
N SER A 10 -8.65 -11.67 -2.82
CA SER A 10 -8.53 -11.93 -1.39
C SER A 10 -8.21 -13.40 -1.07
N ASN A 11 -8.53 -14.34 -1.96
CA ASN A 11 -8.43 -15.79 -1.72
C ASN A 11 -7.26 -16.51 -2.40
N LEU A 12 -6.42 -15.80 -3.17
CA LEU A 12 -5.31 -16.42 -3.91
C LEU A 12 -4.03 -16.50 -3.05
N GLY A 13 -3.32 -17.63 -3.13
CA GLY A 13 -1.98 -17.75 -2.55
C GLY A 13 -0.98 -16.80 -3.23
N ASP A 14 0.11 -16.42 -2.54
CA ASP A 14 1.07 -15.43 -3.08
C ASP A 14 1.66 -15.85 -4.45
N GLY A 15 1.88 -17.16 -4.68
CA GLY A 15 2.30 -17.68 -5.98
C GLY A 15 1.22 -17.65 -7.07
N GLU A 16 -0.05 -17.84 -6.70
CA GLU A 16 -1.17 -17.78 -7.63
C GLU A 16 -1.52 -16.33 -8.00
N LYS A 17 -1.31 -15.39 -7.06
CA LYS A 17 -1.38 -13.94 -7.35
C LYS A 17 -0.31 -13.53 -8.35
N GLU A 18 0.88 -14.09 -8.23
CA GLU A 18 1.99 -13.84 -9.15
C GLU A 18 1.70 -14.41 -10.55
N GLU A 19 1.21 -15.64 -10.64
CA GLU A 19 0.78 -16.23 -11.92
C GLU A 19 -0.41 -15.48 -12.53
N HIS A 20 -1.40 -15.08 -11.73
CA HIS A 20 -2.54 -14.29 -12.20
C HIS A 20 -2.11 -12.90 -12.68
N PHE A 21 -1.15 -12.26 -12.00
CA PHE A 21 -0.58 -10.99 -12.45
C PHE A 21 0.20 -11.15 -13.76
N ARG A 22 1.03 -12.20 -13.89
CA ARG A 22 1.71 -12.55 -15.14
C ARG A 22 0.73 -12.86 -16.26
N ALA A 23 -0.35 -13.59 -15.98
CA ALA A 23 -1.41 -13.88 -16.94
C ALA A 23 -2.21 -12.63 -17.35
N MET A 24 -2.46 -11.71 -16.40
CA MET A 24 -3.09 -10.42 -16.68
C MET A 24 -2.19 -9.56 -17.59
N LEU A 25 -0.89 -9.50 -17.30
CA LEU A 25 0.10 -8.79 -18.12
C LEU A 25 0.19 -9.41 -19.51
N ALA A 26 0.27 -10.74 -19.62
CA ALA A 26 0.27 -11.45 -20.90
C ALA A 26 -1.01 -11.23 -21.72
N ARG A 27 -2.19 -11.22 -21.07
CA ARG A 27 -3.47 -10.93 -21.72
C ARG A 27 -3.56 -9.47 -22.18
N ARG A 28 -3.02 -8.52 -21.42
CA ARG A 28 -2.86 -7.12 -21.85
C ARG A 28 -1.90 -7.00 -23.04
N ARG A 29 -0.77 -7.73 -23.02
CA ARG A 29 0.24 -7.81 -24.09
C ARG A 29 -0.32 -8.39 -25.39
N ALA A 30 -1.26 -9.34 -25.31
CA ALA A 30 -1.91 -9.92 -26.49
C ALA A 30 -3.00 -9.01 -27.11
N LEU A 31 -3.67 -8.19 -26.30
CA LEU A 31 -4.75 -7.30 -26.76
C LEU A 31 -4.23 -5.97 -27.35
N ARG A 32 -3.01 -5.57 -27.00
CA ARG A 32 -2.35 -4.36 -27.49
C ARG A 32 -1.15 -4.83 -28.33
N GLY A 33 -1.26 -4.80 -29.66
CA GLY A 33 -0.16 -5.21 -30.56
C GLY A 33 1.20 -4.60 -30.16
N SER A 34 2.30 -5.24 -30.57
CA SER A 34 3.71 -4.93 -30.23
C SER A 34 3.91 -3.58 -29.55
N SER A 35 3.78 -3.58 -28.22
CA SER A 35 3.73 -2.36 -27.43
C SER A 35 5.16 -2.03 -26.99
N GLU A 36 5.80 -1.07 -27.66
CA GLU A 36 7.16 -0.65 -27.35
C GLU A 36 7.17 0.34 -26.20
N TRP A 37 8.13 0.17 -25.29
CA TRP A 37 8.36 1.09 -24.20
C TRP A 37 9.43 2.10 -24.56
N TYR A 38 9.15 3.36 -24.25
CA TYR A 38 10.05 4.47 -24.49
C TYR A 38 10.31 5.23 -23.21
N ALA A 39 11.54 5.71 -23.02
CA ALA A 39 11.86 6.55 -21.88
C ALA A 39 11.66 8.03 -22.21
N ILE A 40 11.01 8.73 -21.30
CA ILE A 40 10.83 10.17 -21.30
C ILE A 40 11.62 10.81 -20.17
N ARG A 41 12.04 12.05 -20.40
CA ARG A 41 12.57 12.93 -19.37
C ARG A 41 11.43 13.69 -18.72
N ALA A 42 11.28 13.54 -17.42
CA ALA A 42 10.30 14.24 -16.61
C ALA A 42 10.84 15.62 -16.18
N ALA A 43 9.96 16.62 -16.15
CA ALA A 43 10.29 17.95 -15.68
C ALA A 43 10.62 17.93 -14.17
N PRO A 44 11.53 18.81 -13.70
CA PRO A 44 11.83 18.89 -12.28
C PRO A 44 10.56 19.15 -11.45
N GLY A 45 10.35 18.33 -10.41
CA GLY A 45 9.21 18.47 -9.49
C GLY A 45 7.95 17.69 -9.88
N THR A 46 7.87 17.10 -11.07
CA THR A 46 6.71 16.29 -11.50
C THR A 46 6.76 14.84 -11.03
N GLN A 47 7.93 14.36 -10.59
CA GLN A 47 8.08 13.04 -9.96
C GLN A 47 7.69 13.02 -8.48
N ARG A 48 7.20 14.13 -7.92
CA ARG A 48 6.68 14.18 -6.55
C ARG A 48 5.39 13.38 -6.47
N MET A 49 5.11 12.81 -5.29
CA MET A 49 3.86 12.11 -5.03
C MET A 49 2.68 13.07 -5.26
N ALA A 50 1.73 12.66 -6.09
CA ALA A 50 0.56 13.46 -6.37
C ALA A 50 -0.42 13.42 -5.19
N LYS A 51 -1.30 14.41 -5.09
CA LYS A 51 -2.32 14.44 -4.03
C LYS A 51 -3.20 13.18 -4.12
N PRO A 52 -3.52 12.51 -3.01
CA PRO A 52 -4.42 11.35 -3.03
C PRO A 52 -5.78 11.76 -3.61
N ILE A 53 -6.36 10.88 -4.42
CA ILE A 53 -7.69 11.05 -4.97
C ILE A 53 -8.61 10.11 -4.18
N GLU A 54 -9.66 10.64 -3.57
CA GLU A 54 -10.63 9.83 -2.83
C GLU A 54 -11.36 8.86 -3.78
N GLY A 55 -11.38 7.57 -3.43
CA GLY A 55 -12.03 6.53 -4.24
C GLY A 55 -11.29 6.13 -5.51
N ALA A 56 -10.02 6.51 -5.67
CA ALA A 56 -9.20 6.05 -6.78
C ALA A 56 -8.98 4.54 -6.75
N GLU A 57 -8.86 3.94 -7.93
CA GLU A 57 -8.50 2.53 -8.05
C GLU A 57 -7.14 2.25 -7.38
N THR A 58 -6.97 1.06 -6.82
CA THR A 58 -5.75 0.66 -6.07
C THR A 58 -4.45 0.89 -6.84
N HIS A 59 -4.49 0.83 -8.17
CA HIS A 59 -3.32 1.03 -9.03
C HIS A 59 -2.91 2.51 -9.23
N ARG A 60 -3.75 3.47 -8.79
CA ARG A 60 -3.51 4.92 -8.84
C ARG A 60 -3.06 5.50 -7.50
N VAL A 61 -3.10 4.69 -6.44
CA VAL A 61 -2.67 5.06 -5.11
C VAL A 61 -1.16 5.35 -5.12
N GLY A 62 -0.76 6.51 -4.59
CA GLY A 62 0.64 6.93 -4.54
C GLY A 62 1.29 7.26 -5.89
N GLU A 63 0.52 7.47 -6.97
CA GLU A 63 1.08 7.88 -8.25
C GLU A 63 1.81 9.24 -8.16
N SER A 64 2.80 9.45 -9.02
CA SER A 64 3.46 10.74 -9.15
C SER A 64 2.64 11.70 -10.02
N ILE A 65 2.96 13.00 -9.97
CA ILE A 65 2.24 13.99 -10.79
C ILE A 65 2.38 13.64 -12.27
N ILE A 66 3.57 13.24 -12.73
CA ILE A 66 3.80 12.85 -14.12
C ILE A 66 3.02 11.59 -14.52
N GLU A 67 2.98 10.56 -13.66
CA GLU A 67 2.18 9.36 -13.95
C GLU A 67 0.69 9.69 -14.02
N ARG A 68 0.21 10.59 -13.18
CA ARG A 68 -1.17 11.08 -13.22
C ARG A 68 -1.47 11.79 -14.52
N SER A 69 -0.64 12.75 -14.91
CA SER A 69 -0.84 13.53 -16.14
C SER A 69 -0.92 12.60 -17.34
N LEU A 70 0.02 11.67 -17.47
CA LEU A 70 0.05 10.71 -18.58
C LEU A 70 -1.16 9.75 -18.57
N ARG A 71 -1.55 9.22 -17.41
CA ARG A 71 -2.71 8.32 -17.31
C ARG A 71 -4.03 9.03 -17.57
N ASN A 72 -4.14 10.31 -17.22
CA ASN A 72 -5.34 11.10 -17.53
C ASN A 72 -5.53 11.27 -19.05
N GLU A 73 -4.44 11.33 -19.82
CA GLU A 73 -4.44 11.31 -21.29
C GLU A 73 -4.57 9.91 -21.88
N GLY A 74 -4.79 8.87 -21.05
CA GLY A 74 -4.92 7.48 -21.50
C GLY A 74 -3.59 6.82 -21.89
N ILE A 75 -2.46 7.42 -21.54
CA ILE A 75 -1.12 6.88 -21.81
C ILE A 75 -0.69 5.96 -20.66
N ASP A 76 -0.32 4.74 -21.00
CA ASP A 76 0.25 3.79 -20.05
C ASP A 76 1.67 4.23 -19.69
N VAL A 77 1.91 4.37 -18.39
CA VAL A 77 3.17 4.86 -17.83
C VAL A 77 3.60 3.98 -16.67
N PHE A 78 4.90 3.73 -16.63
CA PHE A 78 5.60 3.06 -15.55
C PHE A 78 6.77 3.93 -15.09
N MET A 79 6.75 4.31 -13.81
CA MET A 79 7.88 4.98 -13.18
C MET A 79 8.36 4.12 -12.00
N PRO A 80 9.53 3.47 -12.13
CA PRO A 80 10.12 2.69 -11.05
C PRO A 80 10.28 3.53 -9.78
N ALA A 81 9.78 3.03 -8.66
CA ALA A 81 9.80 3.74 -7.40
C ALA A 81 9.96 2.81 -6.19
N TYR A 82 10.41 3.37 -5.07
CA TYR A 82 10.43 2.69 -3.79
C TYR A 82 9.69 3.49 -2.72
N TRP A 83 9.15 2.78 -1.76
CA TRP A 83 8.46 3.35 -0.61
C TRP A 83 9.40 3.39 0.58
N TYR A 84 9.33 4.48 1.34
CA TYR A 84 10.05 4.60 2.60
C TYR A 84 9.15 5.20 3.67
N GLU A 85 9.36 4.77 4.91
CA GLU A 85 8.71 5.32 6.11
C GLU A 85 9.69 6.24 6.86
N ILE A 86 9.24 7.43 7.22
CA ILE A 86 9.93 8.29 8.19
C ILE A 86 9.02 8.47 9.40
N VAL A 87 9.55 8.19 10.60
CA VAL A 87 8.88 8.56 11.85
C VAL A 87 9.26 9.99 12.21
N HIS A 88 8.28 10.86 12.31
CA HIS A 88 8.49 12.25 12.70
C HIS A 88 8.88 12.34 14.18
N HIS A 89 10.15 12.61 14.50
CA HIS A 89 10.68 12.61 15.87
C HIS A 89 9.83 13.38 16.92
N ARG A 90 9.22 14.52 16.56
CA ARG A 90 8.41 15.32 17.49
C ARG A 90 6.98 14.82 17.70
N THR A 91 6.37 14.22 16.68
CA THR A 91 4.93 13.89 16.69
C THR A 91 4.68 12.39 16.65
N ASN A 92 5.74 11.59 16.46
CA ASN A 92 5.73 10.15 16.21
C ASN A 92 4.78 9.72 15.09
N LYS A 93 4.40 10.66 14.21
CA LYS A 93 3.60 10.34 13.03
C LYS A 93 4.48 9.63 12.02
N ILE A 94 4.00 8.49 11.53
CA ILE A 94 4.62 7.77 10.42
C ILE A 94 4.23 8.52 9.14
N ILE A 95 5.25 8.95 8.40
CA ILE A 95 5.11 9.63 7.11
C ILE A 95 5.61 8.66 6.05
N GLU A 96 4.71 8.23 5.19
CA GLU A 96 5.03 7.41 4.03
C GLU A 96 5.34 8.30 2.84
N ARG A 97 6.40 7.96 2.12
CA ARG A 97 6.74 8.64 0.87
C ARG A 97 7.18 7.63 -0.17
N ARG A 98 6.79 7.93 -1.41
CA ARG A 98 7.28 7.26 -2.61
C ARG A 98 8.36 8.11 -3.26
N LEU A 99 9.51 7.51 -3.57
CA LEU A 99 10.61 8.13 -4.30
C LEU A 99 10.89 7.39 -5.60
N PRO A 100 11.19 8.10 -6.70
CA PRO A 100 11.60 7.46 -7.95
C PRO A 100 12.96 6.78 -7.78
N LEU A 101 13.13 5.57 -8.34
CA LEU A 101 14.45 4.93 -8.48
C LEU A 101 15.30 5.71 -9.49
N LEU A 102 14.68 6.10 -10.60
CA LEU A 102 15.34 6.81 -11.70
C LEU A 102 14.84 8.26 -11.75
N VAL A 103 15.54 9.13 -11.01
CA VAL A 103 15.20 10.56 -10.97
C VAL A 103 15.34 11.17 -12.36
N GLY A 104 14.32 11.90 -12.79
CA GLY A 104 14.23 12.56 -14.09
C GLY A 104 13.68 11.68 -15.22
N TYR A 105 13.38 10.39 -14.99
CA TYR A 105 12.92 9.48 -16.03
C TYR A 105 11.60 8.77 -15.69
N ALA A 106 10.82 8.50 -16.72
CA ALA A 106 9.65 7.62 -16.68
C ALA A 106 9.55 6.86 -18.01
N PHE A 107 8.87 5.71 -18.00
CA PHE A 107 8.68 4.88 -19.19
C PHE A 107 7.23 4.94 -19.62
N VAL A 108 6.99 5.14 -20.91
CA VAL A 108 5.66 5.18 -21.52
C VAL A 108 5.52 4.06 -22.53
N ASN A 109 4.35 3.44 -22.57
CA ASN A 109 4.02 2.42 -23.54
C ASN A 109 3.23 3.05 -24.69
N LEU A 110 3.79 3.02 -25.90
CA LEU A 110 3.20 3.67 -27.08
C LEU A 110 2.92 2.63 -28.18
N PRO A 111 1.74 2.02 -28.23
CA PRO A 111 1.39 1.03 -29.24
C PRO A 111 1.22 1.62 -30.65
N LYS A 112 1.00 2.93 -30.77
CA LYS A 112 0.82 3.64 -32.05
C LYS A 112 1.95 4.62 -32.38
N ALA A 113 3.04 4.63 -31.61
CA ALA A 113 4.14 5.58 -31.78
C ALA A 113 3.67 7.06 -31.80
N ASN A 114 2.63 7.38 -31.01
CA ASN A 114 2.02 8.70 -30.87
C ASN A 114 2.90 9.63 -30.00
N PHE A 115 4.14 9.89 -30.45
CA PHE A 115 5.12 10.66 -29.69
C PHE A 115 4.71 12.10 -29.41
N GLU A 116 3.94 12.72 -30.31
CA GLU A 116 3.56 14.13 -30.17
C GLU A 116 2.55 14.32 -29.03
N GLU A 117 1.56 13.43 -28.92
CA GLU A 117 0.59 13.45 -27.82
C GLU A 117 1.29 13.37 -26.45
N VAL A 118 2.35 12.56 -26.33
CA VAL A 118 3.14 12.46 -25.10
C VAL A 118 3.92 13.73 -24.81
N ARG A 119 4.43 14.42 -25.84
CA ARG A 119 5.20 15.67 -25.67
C ARG A 119 4.33 16.84 -25.21
N GLU A 120 3.05 16.82 -25.59
CA GLU A 120 2.08 17.84 -25.19
C GLU A 120 1.68 17.71 -23.71
N VAL A 121 1.93 16.56 -23.07
CA VAL A 121 1.57 16.32 -21.67
C VAL A 121 2.41 17.17 -20.72
N ASP A 122 1.73 17.86 -19.79
CA ASP A 122 2.39 18.65 -18.76
C ASP A 122 3.35 17.80 -17.91
N GLY A 123 4.59 18.27 -17.83
CA GLY A 123 5.68 17.62 -17.11
C GLY A 123 6.54 16.67 -17.95
N VAL A 124 6.27 16.49 -19.23
CA VAL A 124 7.17 15.81 -20.17
C VAL A 124 8.12 16.83 -20.79
N VAL A 125 9.43 16.56 -20.78
CA VAL A 125 10.44 17.44 -21.39
C VAL A 125 10.81 16.96 -22.78
N CYS A 126 11.23 15.70 -22.90
CA CYS A 126 11.62 15.10 -24.17
C CYS A 126 11.71 13.58 -24.06
N PHE A 127 11.81 12.90 -25.21
CA PHE A 127 12.18 11.49 -25.27
C PHE A 127 13.70 11.31 -25.20
N LEU A 128 14.14 10.23 -24.55
CA LEU A 128 15.54 9.80 -24.61
C LEU A 128 15.88 9.37 -26.03
N ARG A 129 17.04 9.80 -26.53
CA ARG A 129 17.49 9.53 -27.89
C ARG A 129 18.44 8.32 -27.93
N SER A 130 18.18 7.40 -28.85
CA SER A 130 19.08 6.30 -29.24
C SER A 130 20.23 6.80 -30.12
N PRO A 131 21.42 6.16 -30.08
CA PRO A 131 22.51 6.42 -31.02
C PRO A 131 22.11 6.38 -32.49
N ASP A 132 21.14 5.53 -32.85
CA ASP A 132 20.70 5.27 -34.23
C ASP A 132 19.67 6.27 -34.77
N TYR A 133 19.57 7.46 -34.16
CA TYR A 133 18.61 8.51 -34.50
C TYR A 133 17.13 8.09 -34.30
N GLY A 134 16.65 8.15 -33.06
CA GLY A 134 15.24 7.94 -32.72
C GLY A 134 15.02 7.88 -31.20
N PRO A 135 13.77 7.79 -30.71
CA PRO A 135 13.51 7.48 -29.31
C PRO A 135 14.12 6.12 -28.93
N GLN A 136 14.74 6.04 -27.75
CA GLN A 136 15.28 4.78 -27.23
C GLN A 136 14.13 3.84 -26.86
N VAL A 137 14.13 2.65 -27.48
CA VAL A 137 13.22 1.55 -27.15
C VAL A 137 13.80 0.74 -25.99
N PHE A 138 12.94 0.35 -25.06
CA PHE A 138 13.24 -0.53 -23.95
C PHE A 138 12.44 -1.83 -24.09
N HIS A 139 13.08 -2.95 -23.77
CA HIS A 139 12.40 -4.23 -23.78
C HIS A 139 11.42 -4.32 -22.62
N THR A 140 10.24 -4.86 -22.92
CA THR A 140 9.20 -5.09 -21.92
C THR A 140 9.69 -5.97 -20.78
N ASP A 141 10.48 -7.00 -21.09
CA ASP A 141 10.93 -7.99 -20.12
C ASP A 141 11.85 -7.35 -19.04
N ASP A 142 12.67 -6.35 -19.40
CA ASP A 142 13.51 -5.60 -18.45
C ASP A 142 12.68 -4.74 -17.50
N LEU A 143 11.66 -4.05 -18.04
CA LEU A 143 10.77 -3.21 -17.25
C LEU A 143 9.85 -4.05 -16.36
N GLU A 144 9.41 -5.21 -16.84
CA GLU A 144 8.65 -6.18 -16.06
C GLU A 144 9.47 -6.73 -14.90
N ALA A 145 10.76 -7.02 -15.09
CA ALA A 145 11.65 -7.45 -14.01
C ALA A 145 11.78 -6.39 -12.91
N ILE A 146 11.95 -5.12 -13.30
CA ILE A 146 12.01 -4.00 -12.34
C ILE A 146 10.66 -3.83 -11.63
N ALA A 147 9.56 -3.89 -12.36
CA ALA A 147 8.21 -3.79 -11.79
C ALA A 147 7.91 -4.92 -10.81
N PHE A 148 8.37 -6.13 -11.10
CA PHE A 148 8.23 -7.29 -10.23
C PHE A 148 8.97 -7.10 -8.91
N GLU A 149 10.24 -6.68 -8.96
CA GLU A 149 11.02 -6.42 -7.75
C GLU A 149 10.44 -5.24 -6.92
N GLU A 150 9.95 -4.18 -7.57
CA GLU A 150 9.23 -3.10 -6.88
C GLU A 150 7.98 -3.64 -6.16
N HIS A 151 7.20 -4.48 -6.84
CA HIS A 151 5.99 -5.06 -6.26
C HIS A 151 6.32 -5.95 -5.06
N ARG A 152 7.31 -6.83 -5.19
CA ARG A 152 7.79 -7.70 -4.12
C ARG A 152 8.23 -6.89 -2.90
N ARG A 153 9.08 -5.87 -3.10
CA ARG A 153 9.54 -4.98 -2.01
C ARG A 153 8.38 -4.28 -1.31
N ARG A 154 7.36 -3.86 -2.08
CA ARG A 154 6.15 -3.23 -1.54
C ARG A 154 5.34 -4.20 -0.67
N GLN A 155 5.22 -5.46 -1.07
CA GLN A 155 4.57 -6.50 -0.26
C GLN A 155 5.35 -6.80 1.03
N GLU A 156 6.68 -6.84 0.96
CA GLU A 156 7.54 -7.01 2.13
C GLU A 156 7.31 -5.88 3.15
N ILE A 157 7.35 -4.62 2.72
CA ILE A 157 7.07 -3.44 3.58
C ILE A 157 5.66 -3.53 4.18
N ARG A 158 4.65 -3.88 3.37
CA ARG A 158 3.27 -4.04 3.84
C ARG A 158 3.17 -5.12 4.93
N ARG A 159 3.85 -6.26 4.75
CA ARG A 159 3.88 -7.35 5.73
C ARG A 159 4.57 -6.93 7.02
N GLU A 160 5.69 -6.22 6.92
CA GLU A 160 6.41 -5.68 8.08
C GLU A 160 5.53 -4.72 8.89
N LYS A 161 4.76 -3.85 8.22
CA LYS A 161 3.78 -2.96 8.88
C LYS A 161 2.72 -3.75 9.65
N ILE A 162 2.12 -4.74 9.01
CA ILE A 162 1.10 -5.59 9.64
C ILE A 162 1.68 -6.26 10.89
N THR A 163 2.87 -6.84 10.77
CA THR A 163 3.54 -7.51 11.90
C THR A 163 3.89 -6.52 13.03
N ARG A 164 4.35 -5.31 12.71
CA ARG A 164 4.63 -4.26 13.72
C ARG A 164 3.35 -3.88 14.46
N PHE A 165 2.27 -3.65 13.72
CA PHE A 165 0.97 -3.31 14.27
C PHE A 165 0.41 -4.41 15.19
N GLU A 166 0.49 -5.67 14.78
CA GLU A 166 0.08 -6.82 15.59
C GLU A 166 0.90 -6.95 16.88
N LYS A 167 2.21 -6.70 16.82
CA LYS A 167 3.09 -6.70 18.01
C LYS A 167 2.76 -5.56 18.98
N GLU A 168 2.45 -4.37 18.47
CA GLU A 168 2.01 -3.25 19.30
C GLU A 168 0.65 -3.52 19.94
N LYS A 169 -0.33 -4.02 19.16
CA LYS A 169 -1.66 -4.43 19.65
C LYS A 169 -1.55 -5.50 20.74
N SER A 170 -0.79 -6.55 20.50
CA SER A 170 -0.58 -7.61 21.50
C SER A 170 0.11 -7.10 22.76
N SER A 171 1.09 -6.20 22.64
CA SER A 171 1.74 -5.55 23.79
C SER A 171 0.76 -4.69 24.60
N GLN A 172 -0.12 -3.93 23.94
CA GLN A 172 -1.17 -3.13 24.60
C GLN A 172 -2.19 -4.03 25.32
N VAL A 173 -2.64 -5.10 24.67
CA VAL A 173 -3.54 -6.09 25.27
C VAL A 173 -2.90 -6.74 26.50
N MET A 174 -1.61 -7.12 26.42
CA MET A 174 -0.87 -7.66 27.57
C MET A 174 -0.77 -6.65 28.72
N HIS A 175 -0.51 -5.37 28.44
CA HIS A 175 -0.46 -4.32 29.45
C HIS A 175 -1.83 -4.12 30.14
N LEU A 176 -2.92 -4.06 29.37
CA LEU A 176 -4.28 -3.96 29.91
C LEU A 176 -4.66 -5.18 30.75
N ARG A 177 -4.36 -6.39 30.26
CA ARG A 177 -4.54 -7.64 31.03
C ARG A 177 -3.71 -7.64 32.31
N GLY A 178 -2.48 -7.13 32.27
CA GLY A 178 -1.62 -6.95 33.44
C GLY A 178 -2.22 -5.98 34.47
N ASN A 179 -2.79 -4.86 34.03
CA ASN A 179 -3.46 -3.90 34.90
C ASN A 179 -4.74 -4.47 35.53
N LEU A 180 -5.58 -5.14 34.75
CA LEU A 180 -6.72 -5.89 35.26
C LEU A 180 -6.29 -6.95 36.28
N ARG A 181 -5.15 -7.61 36.06
CA ARG A 181 -4.63 -8.62 36.98
C ARG A 181 -4.26 -8.05 38.36
N LYS A 182 -3.78 -6.80 38.42
CA LYS A 182 -3.42 -6.10 39.67
C LYS A 182 -4.65 -5.69 40.49
N ILE A 183 -5.73 -5.29 39.83
CA ILE A 183 -6.96 -4.81 40.49
C ILE A 183 -7.81 -5.98 41.02
N LEU A 184 -7.85 -7.09 40.27
CA LEU A 184 -8.64 -8.26 40.65
C LEU A 184 -7.89 -9.14 41.68
N LYS A 185 -8.63 -9.75 42.62
CA LYS A 185 -8.09 -10.57 43.73
C LYS A 185 -7.10 -11.66 43.24
N LYS A 186 -6.01 -11.88 44.00
CA LYS A 186 -4.99 -12.91 43.74
C LYS A 186 -5.51 -14.30 44.19
N GLY A 187 -5.09 -15.38 43.50
CA GLY A 187 -5.46 -16.77 43.84
C GLY A 187 -6.38 -17.47 42.82
N ARG A 188 -6.21 -17.21 41.52
CA ARG A 188 -7.14 -17.61 40.47
C ARG A 188 -6.69 -18.86 39.73
N SER A 189 -7.65 -19.68 39.29
CA SER A 189 -7.43 -20.76 38.33
C SER A 189 -7.02 -20.19 36.96
N THR A 190 -6.09 -20.85 36.28
CA THR A 190 -5.58 -20.51 34.94
C THR A 190 -6.63 -20.61 33.84
N HIS A 191 -7.78 -21.27 34.09
CA HIS A 191 -8.78 -21.60 33.06
C HIS A 191 -9.94 -20.61 32.92
N ILE A 192 -9.97 -19.52 33.70
CA ILE A 192 -11.08 -18.55 33.67
C ILE A 192 -10.69 -17.33 32.84
N ASN A 193 -11.55 -16.93 31.89
CA ASN A 193 -11.36 -15.74 31.08
C ASN A 193 -11.34 -14.48 31.98
N LEU A 194 -10.35 -13.62 31.76
CA LEU A 194 -10.10 -12.43 32.57
C LEU A 194 -11.25 -11.42 32.47
N LYS A 195 -11.94 -11.34 31.32
CA LYS A 195 -13.08 -10.43 31.09
C LYS A 195 -14.31 -10.83 31.91
N ASP A 196 -14.73 -12.10 31.80
CA ASP A 196 -15.91 -12.62 32.50
C ASP A 196 -15.76 -12.51 34.02
N GLN A 197 -14.55 -12.75 34.52
CA GLN A 197 -14.25 -12.59 35.93
C GLN A 197 -14.24 -11.12 36.37
N ALA A 198 -13.75 -10.20 35.53
CA ALA A 198 -13.81 -8.78 35.82
C ALA A 198 -15.27 -8.32 35.96
N LEU A 199 -16.16 -8.75 35.06
CA LEU A 199 -17.59 -8.45 35.12
C LEU A 199 -18.27 -8.99 36.38
N LEU A 200 -17.88 -10.20 36.83
CA LEU A 200 -18.38 -10.78 38.08
C LEU A 200 -17.86 -10.01 39.31
N ALA A 201 -16.58 -9.65 39.32
CA ALA A 201 -15.94 -8.96 40.44
C ALA A 201 -16.36 -7.49 40.58
N ILE A 202 -16.75 -6.84 39.49
CA ILE A 202 -17.25 -5.44 39.48
C ILE A 202 -18.42 -5.27 40.46
N LYS A 203 -19.30 -6.27 40.60
CA LYS A 203 -20.51 -6.16 41.43
C LYS A 203 -20.25 -5.89 42.90
N ASP A 204 -19.08 -6.32 43.41
CA ASP A 204 -18.72 -6.21 44.83
C ASP A 204 -17.70 -5.09 45.11
N MET A 205 -17.37 -4.26 44.10
CA MET A 205 -16.35 -3.22 44.19
C MET A 205 -16.94 -1.80 44.30
N ASP A 206 -16.11 -0.86 44.76
CA ASP A 206 -16.44 0.57 44.83
C ASP A 206 -16.63 1.21 43.43
N GLN A 207 -17.50 2.21 43.35
CA GLN A 207 -18.01 2.80 42.10
C GLN A 207 -16.90 3.41 41.22
N GLU A 208 -15.83 3.93 41.84
CA GLU A 208 -14.66 4.44 41.12
C GLU A 208 -13.86 3.30 40.45
N MET A 209 -13.68 2.17 41.15
CA MET A 209 -12.98 0.99 40.62
C MET A 209 -13.80 0.29 39.55
N GLN A 210 -15.13 0.21 39.72
CA GLN A 210 -16.04 -0.32 38.70
C GLN A 210 -15.89 0.44 37.38
N SER A 211 -15.89 1.78 37.44
CA SER A 211 -15.73 2.65 36.27
C SER A 211 -14.39 2.43 35.57
N LYS A 212 -13.29 2.26 36.32
CA LYS A 212 -11.96 1.96 35.77
C LYS A 212 -11.90 0.60 35.07
N ILE A 213 -12.47 -0.45 35.67
CA ILE A 213 -12.50 -1.80 35.08
C ILE A 213 -13.34 -1.82 33.80
N MET A 214 -14.53 -1.20 33.82
CA MET A 214 -15.38 -1.08 32.63
C MET A 214 -14.68 -0.33 31.50
N GLY A 215 -13.93 0.73 31.81
CA GLY A 215 -13.11 1.44 30.83
C GLY A 215 -12.05 0.55 30.18
N MET A 216 -11.34 -0.27 30.96
CA MET A 216 -10.34 -1.22 30.45
C MET A 216 -10.97 -2.36 29.63
N ILE A 217 -12.14 -2.88 30.01
CA ILE A 217 -12.87 -3.89 29.23
C ILE A 217 -13.27 -3.31 27.88
N LYS A 218 -13.86 -2.11 27.87
CA LYS A 218 -14.24 -1.43 26.62
C LYS A 218 -13.04 -1.17 25.71
N GLN A 219 -11.89 -0.79 26.28
CA GLN A 219 -10.65 -0.64 25.51
C GLN A 219 -10.16 -1.97 24.93
N LEU A 220 -10.25 -3.06 25.69
CA LEU A 220 -9.91 -4.41 25.20
C LEU A 220 -10.86 -4.86 24.08
N ASP A 221 -12.17 -4.63 24.23
CA ASP A 221 -13.15 -4.95 23.19
C ASP A 221 -12.88 -4.14 21.93
N THR A 222 -12.62 -2.83 22.06
CA THR A 222 -12.25 -1.97 20.94
C THR A 222 -10.98 -2.45 20.24
N LEU A 223 -9.96 -2.87 21.00
CA LEU A 223 -8.73 -3.41 20.44
C LEU A 223 -8.96 -4.78 19.77
N GLU A 224 -9.83 -5.64 20.31
CA GLU A 224 -10.16 -6.95 19.73
C GLU A 224 -10.99 -6.82 18.45
N GLU A 225 -11.99 -5.92 18.43
CA GLU A 225 -12.85 -5.60 17.27
C GLU A 225 -12.11 -4.85 16.15
N TYR A 226 -11.02 -4.15 16.47
CA TYR A 226 -10.24 -3.41 15.48
C TYR A 226 -9.48 -4.36 14.54
N ASP A 227 -10.01 -4.51 13.33
CA ASP A 227 -9.44 -5.28 12.23
C ASP A 227 -8.43 -4.42 11.45
N GLY A 228 -7.15 -4.54 11.82
CA GLY A 228 -6.07 -3.66 11.33
C GLY A 228 -5.84 -3.72 9.82
N LEU A 229 -6.28 -4.80 9.15
CA LEU A 229 -6.13 -4.98 7.71
C LEU A 229 -6.98 -3.96 6.92
N ALA A 230 -8.19 -3.65 7.37
CA ALA A 230 -9.13 -2.79 6.65
C ALA A 230 -8.75 -1.29 6.66
N GLN A 231 -7.93 -0.85 7.61
CA GLN A 231 -7.54 0.56 7.73
C GLN A 231 -6.17 0.86 7.12
N ILE A 232 -5.26 -0.12 7.04
CA ILE A 232 -4.00 0.03 6.30
C ILE A 232 -4.25 0.31 4.81
N ASP A 233 -5.28 -0.32 4.23
CA ASP A 233 -5.66 -0.11 2.82
C ASP A 233 -6.42 1.21 2.55
N ARG A 234 -6.92 1.90 3.58
CA ARG A 234 -7.62 3.20 3.44
C ARG A 234 -6.70 4.42 3.54
N VAL A 235 -5.50 4.23 4.10
CA VAL A 235 -4.55 5.33 4.39
C VAL A 235 -3.35 5.31 3.43
N ALA A 236 -3.15 4.23 2.68
CA ALA A 236 -2.24 4.21 1.52
C ALA A 236 -2.85 5.00 0.36
#